data_AF-A0A7S4NB65-F1
#
_entry.id   AF-A0A7S4NB65-F1
#
_cell.length_a   1.000
_cell.length_b   1.000
_cell.length_c   1.000
_cell.angle_alpha   90.00
_cell.angle_beta   90.00
_cell.angle_gamma   90.00
#
_symmetry.space_group_name_H-M   'P 1'
#
loop_
_entity.id
_entity.type
_entity.pdbx_description
1 polymer ?
#
loop_
_entity_poly.entity_id
_entity_poly.type
_entity_poly.pdbx_seq_one_letter_code
_entity_poly.pdbx_strand_id
1 'polypeptide(L)'
;DGKGGEGAGEGRRRRSLELRRAAEKVAAPLVTHATSSAAAGESETAYLVLRHVSILADAYPGLFDSDYRHFYPRPNEPSYVRTEKVALLPKLANSNNGGDIAAELAALAAEGATYSSSSSSSSSGRREGGCAPLLLACLAARSL
;
A
#
# COMPACT_ATOMS: atom_id res chain seq x y z
N ASP A 1 -23.60 -41.81 17.14
CA ASP A 1 -22.38 -41.64 16.32
C ASP A 1 -22.53 -40.50 15.32
N GLY A 2 -21.71 -39.46 15.49
CA GLY A 2 -21.77 -38.22 14.72
C GLY A 2 -21.07 -38.32 13.36
N LYS A 3 -21.86 -38.30 12.28
CA LYS A 3 -21.40 -38.07 10.90
C LYS A 3 -22.28 -37.00 10.27
N GLY A 4 -21.92 -35.73 10.44
CA GLY A 4 -22.71 -34.62 9.88
C GLY A 4 -21.95 -33.32 9.62
N GLY A 5 -20.64 -33.27 9.87
CA GLY A 5 -19.87 -32.01 9.88
C GLY A 5 -19.01 -31.72 8.64
N GLU A 6 -18.64 -32.72 7.83
CA GLU A 6 -17.57 -32.55 6.83
C GLU A 6 -17.97 -31.78 5.56
N GLY A 7 -19.22 -31.87 5.11
CA GLY A 7 -19.65 -31.24 3.84
C GLY A 7 -19.72 -29.70 3.87
N ALA A 8 -20.04 -29.10 5.02
CA ALA A 8 -20.18 -27.65 5.14
C ALA A 8 -18.84 -26.90 5.23
N GLY A 9 -17.76 -27.59 5.63
CA GLY A 9 -16.41 -27.06 5.65
C GLY A 9 -15.79 -26.99 4.26
N GLU A 10 -16.02 -28.03 3.44
CA GLU A 10 -15.42 -28.12 2.11
C GLU A 10 -16.02 -27.12 1.11
N GLY A 11 -17.34 -26.89 1.16
CA GLY A 11 -18.00 -25.88 0.33
C GLY A 11 -17.46 -24.46 0.57
N ARG A 12 -17.20 -24.11 1.83
CA ARG A 12 -16.59 -22.80 2.20
C ARG A 12 -15.17 -22.67 1.68
N ARG A 13 -14.37 -23.74 1.75
CA ARG A 13 -13.00 -23.77 1.23
C ARG A 13 -12.96 -23.61 -0.29
N ARG A 14 -13.81 -24.34 -1.03
CA ARG A 14 -13.91 -24.21 -2.49
C ARG A 14 -14.28 -22.79 -2.91
N ARG A 15 -15.28 -22.20 -2.26
CA ARG A 15 -15.69 -20.81 -2.51
C ARG A 15 -14.56 -19.82 -2.23
N SER A 16 -13.79 -20.03 -1.16
CA SER A 16 -12.64 -19.19 -0.83
C SER A 16 -11.53 -19.26 -1.89
N LEU A 17 -11.24 -20.45 -2.42
CA LEU A 17 -10.26 -20.62 -3.50
C LEU A 17 -10.72 -19.98 -4.82
N GLU A 18 -12.01 -20.10 -5.14
CA GLU A 18 -12.60 -19.46 -6.33
C GLU A 18 -12.54 -17.94 -6.24
N LEU A 19 -12.90 -17.38 -5.07
CA LEU A 19 -12.81 -15.95 -4.81
C LEU A 19 -11.38 -15.43 -4.94
N ARG A 20 -10.39 -16.18 -4.43
CA ARG A 20 -8.97 -15.85 -4.60
C ARG A 20 -8.56 -15.83 -6.08
N ARG A 21 -8.91 -16.86 -6.85
CA ARG A 21 -8.63 -16.92 -8.30
C ARG A 21 -9.29 -15.76 -9.06
N ALA A 22 -10.48 -15.34 -8.64
CA ALA A 22 -11.12 -14.17 -9.22
C ALA A 22 -10.35 -12.88 -8.87
N ALA A 23 -9.88 -12.74 -7.63
CA ALA A 23 -9.05 -11.61 -7.22
C ALA A 23 -7.73 -11.53 -8.00
N GLU A 24 -7.08 -12.67 -8.27
CA GLU A 24 -5.87 -12.74 -9.10
C GLU A 24 -6.10 -12.20 -10.52
N LYS A 25 -7.27 -12.47 -11.11
CA LYS A 25 -7.63 -11.94 -12.44
C LYS A 25 -7.89 -10.43 -12.44
N VAL A 26 -8.32 -9.87 -11.31
CA VAL A 26 -8.63 -8.45 -11.16
C VAL A 26 -7.42 -7.64 -10.67
N ALA A 27 -6.43 -8.28 -10.04
CA ALA A 27 -5.21 -7.62 -9.57
C ALA A 27 -4.44 -6.91 -10.71
N ALA A 28 -4.17 -7.64 -11.80
CA ALA A 28 -3.43 -7.10 -12.95
C ALA A 28 -4.07 -5.86 -13.60
N PRO A 29 -5.39 -5.82 -13.90
CA PRO A 29 -6.00 -4.61 -14.45
C PRO A 29 -6.03 -3.46 -13.44
N LEU A 30 -6.13 -3.71 -12.12
CA LEU A 30 -6.06 -2.65 -11.11
C LEU A 30 -4.67 -2.01 -11.04
N VAL A 31 -3.60 -2.82 -11.04
CA VAL A 31 -2.21 -2.31 -11.08
C VAL A 31 -1.99 -1.45 -12.32
N THR A 32 -2.45 -1.94 -13.48
CA THR A 32 -2.34 -1.23 -14.76
C THR A 32 -3.11 0.09 -14.70
N HIS A 33 -4.36 0.08 -14.23
CA HIS A 33 -5.21 1.27 -14.17
C HIS A 33 -4.68 2.31 -13.17
N ALA A 34 -4.19 1.90 -12.00
CA ALA A 34 -3.55 2.80 -11.04
C ALA A 34 -2.30 3.47 -11.65
N THR A 35 -1.49 2.69 -12.36
CA THR A 35 -0.24 3.19 -12.96
C THR A 35 -0.53 4.14 -14.13
N SER A 36 -1.48 3.79 -15.00
CA SER A 36 -1.82 4.58 -16.18
C SER A 36 -2.56 5.87 -15.83
N SER A 37 -3.52 5.83 -14.89
CA SER A 37 -4.25 7.03 -14.45
C SER A 37 -3.33 8.04 -13.77
N ALA A 38 -2.44 7.56 -12.89
CA ALA A 38 -1.44 8.43 -12.27
C ALA A 38 -0.45 9.03 -13.28
N ALA A 39 -0.11 8.31 -14.36
CA ALA A 39 0.71 8.85 -15.45
C ALA A 39 -0.04 9.86 -16.32
N ALA A 40 -1.36 9.69 -16.51
CA ALA A 40 -2.23 10.58 -17.26
C ALA A 40 -2.65 11.85 -16.48
N GLY A 41 -2.27 11.97 -15.21
CA GLY A 41 -2.65 13.10 -14.34
C GLY A 41 -4.05 12.95 -13.72
N GLU A 42 -4.69 11.81 -13.86
CA GLU A 42 -6.00 11.47 -13.27
C GLU A 42 -5.83 10.96 -11.84
N SER A 43 -5.36 11.84 -10.96
CA SER A 43 -4.95 11.47 -9.61
C SER A 43 -6.10 11.04 -8.69
N GLU A 44 -7.33 11.52 -8.92
CA GLU A 44 -8.52 11.10 -8.21
C GLU A 44 -8.87 9.64 -8.50
N THR A 45 -8.81 9.24 -9.78
CA THR A 45 -9.02 7.87 -10.22
C THR A 45 -7.93 6.95 -9.64
N ALA A 46 -6.66 7.35 -9.74
CA ALA A 46 -5.55 6.62 -9.15
C ALA A 46 -5.74 6.38 -7.65
N TYR A 47 -6.20 7.41 -6.91
CA TYR A 47 -6.49 7.29 -5.48
C TYR A 47 -7.60 6.27 -5.20
N LEU A 48 -8.72 6.31 -5.91
CA LEU A 48 -9.81 5.33 -5.74
C LEU A 48 -9.35 3.90 -6.01
N VAL A 49 -8.54 3.70 -7.06
CA VAL A 49 -7.97 2.39 -7.39
C VAL A 49 -7.04 1.91 -6.29
N LEU A 50 -6.19 2.78 -5.74
CA LEU A 50 -5.32 2.44 -4.60
C LEU A 50 -6.11 2.02 -3.35
N ARG A 51 -7.26 2.64 -3.08
CA ARG A 51 -8.16 2.21 -1.98
C ARG A 51 -8.70 0.80 -2.22
N HIS A 52 -9.09 0.48 -3.45
CA HIS A 52 -9.51 -0.89 -3.80
C HIS A 52 -8.38 -1.91 -3.63
N VAL A 53 -7.17 -1.55 -4.07
CA VAL A 53 -5.97 -2.38 -3.87
C VAL A 53 -5.71 -2.61 -2.38
N SER A 54 -5.82 -1.58 -1.53
CA SER A 54 -5.65 -1.75 -0.08
C SER A 54 -6.65 -2.75 0.52
N ILE A 55 -7.92 -2.70 0.11
CA ILE A 55 -8.93 -3.64 0.60
C ILE A 55 -8.60 -5.07 0.17
N LEU A 56 -8.13 -5.25 -1.07
CA LEU A 56 -7.74 -6.55 -1.59
C LEU A 56 -6.46 -7.08 -0.94
N ALA A 57 -5.49 -6.22 -0.62
CA ALA A 57 -4.28 -6.59 0.10
C ALA A 57 -4.61 -7.12 1.51
N ASP A 58 -5.55 -6.48 2.21
CA ASP A 58 -6.02 -6.93 3.52
C ASP A 58 -6.79 -8.27 3.41
N ALA A 59 -7.58 -8.46 2.35
CA ALA A 59 -8.39 -9.66 2.14
C ALA A 59 -7.59 -10.87 1.63
N TYR A 60 -6.56 -10.65 0.81
CA TYR A 60 -5.75 -11.67 0.15
C TYR A 60 -4.25 -11.33 0.26
N PRO A 61 -3.61 -11.67 1.39
CA PRO A 61 -2.17 -11.47 1.55
C PRO A 61 -1.37 -12.18 0.45
N GLY A 62 -0.34 -11.51 -0.07
CA GLY A 62 0.51 -12.02 -1.15
C GLY A 62 -0.04 -11.84 -2.57
N LEU A 63 -1.22 -11.25 -2.74
CA LEU A 63 -1.84 -11.06 -4.05
C LEU A 63 -1.02 -10.14 -4.98
N PHE A 64 -0.28 -9.19 -4.41
CA PHE A 64 0.47 -8.17 -5.16
C PHE A 64 1.99 -8.29 -4.99
N ASP A 65 2.50 -9.46 -4.60
CA ASP A 65 3.93 -9.67 -4.33
C ASP A 65 4.83 -9.52 -5.56
N SER A 66 4.29 -9.71 -6.77
CA SER A 66 4.99 -9.46 -8.03
C SER A 66 5.03 -7.97 -8.41
N ASP A 67 4.02 -7.22 -7.98
CA ASP A 67 3.70 -5.90 -8.52
C ASP A 67 3.94 -4.76 -7.51
N TYR A 68 4.47 -5.07 -6.32
CA TYR A 68 4.63 -4.10 -5.23
C TYR A 68 5.41 -2.83 -5.63
N ARG A 69 6.36 -2.95 -6.56
CA ARG A 69 7.17 -1.84 -7.08
C ARG A 69 6.34 -0.80 -7.85
N HIS A 70 5.21 -1.19 -8.42
CA HIS A 70 4.29 -0.26 -9.09
C HIS A 70 3.62 0.71 -8.10
N PHE A 71 3.58 0.36 -6.82
CA PHE A 71 3.02 1.20 -5.76
C PHE A 71 4.06 2.13 -5.12
N TYR A 72 5.29 2.19 -5.63
CA TYR A 72 6.25 3.18 -5.16
C TYR A 72 5.75 4.60 -5.47
N PRO A 73 5.75 5.50 -4.46
CA PRO A 73 5.44 6.91 -4.66
C PRO A 73 6.37 7.55 -5.69
N ARG A 74 5.81 8.33 -6.61
CA ARG A 74 6.60 9.11 -7.56
C ARG A 74 6.62 10.59 -7.17
N PRO A 75 7.69 11.34 -7.48
CA PRO A 75 7.81 12.75 -7.10
C PRO A 75 6.75 13.65 -7.74
N ASN A 76 6.23 13.26 -8.91
CA ASN A 76 5.18 13.98 -9.62
C ASN A 76 3.75 13.64 -9.16
N GLU A 77 3.59 12.79 -8.14
CA GLU A 77 2.27 12.42 -7.62
C GLU A 77 1.80 13.38 -6.53
N PRO A 78 0.50 13.71 -6.49
CA PRO A 78 -0.03 14.57 -5.44
C PRO A 78 0.07 13.91 -4.06
N SER A 79 0.13 14.73 -3.02
CA SER A 79 0.42 14.30 -1.65
C SER A 79 -0.54 13.23 -1.12
N TYR A 80 -1.82 13.29 -1.50
CA TYR A 80 -2.82 12.30 -1.07
C TYR A 80 -2.61 10.91 -1.70
N VAL A 81 -2.20 10.85 -2.97
CA VAL A 81 -1.82 9.58 -3.64
C VAL A 81 -0.57 9.00 -3.02
N ARG A 82 0.45 9.83 -2.78
CA ARG A 82 1.70 9.40 -2.13
C ARG A 82 1.45 8.87 -0.72
N THR A 83 0.60 9.55 0.05
CA THR A 83 0.23 9.13 1.40
C THR A 83 -0.44 7.76 1.39
N GLU A 84 -1.38 7.53 0.46
CA GLU A 84 -2.06 6.24 0.34
C GLU A 84 -1.10 5.12 -0.08
N LYS A 85 -0.18 5.38 -1.03
CA LYS A 85 0.86 4.42 -1.43
C LYS A 85 1.78 4.05 -0.26
N VAL A 86 2.22 5.04 0.52
CA VAL A 86 3.05 4.78 1.71
C VAL A 86 2.29 4.00 2.77
N ALA A 87 0.98 4.20 2.93
CA ALA A 87 0.16 3.39 3.83
C ALA A 87 -0.08 1.96 3.31
N LEU A 88 -0.08 1.78 1.98
CA LEU A 88 -0.26 0.48 1.31
C LEU A 88 1.00 -0.39 1.39
N LEU A 89 2.19 0.17 1.20
CA LEU A 89 3.45 -0.59 1.12
C LEU A 89 3.71 -1.51 2.33
N PRO A 90 3.51 -1.10 3.60
CA PRO A 90 3.63 -2.00 4.75
C PRO A 90 2.65 -3.17 4.73
N LYS A 91 1.48 -3.03 4.10
CA LYS A 91 0.50 -4.12 3.97
C LYS A 91 0.94 -5.17 2.94
N LEU A 92 1.77 -4.79 1.99
CA LEU A 92 2.34 -5.66 0.97
C LEU A 92 3.67 -6.29 1.41
N ALA A 93 4.22 -5.84 2.54
CA ALA A 93 5.50 -6.31 3.04
C ALA A 93 5.42 -7.76 3.51
N ASN A 94 6.36 -8.58 3.03
CA ASN A 94 6.57 -9.97 3.37
C ASN A 94 8.07 -10.24 3.55
N SER A 95 8.44 -11.48 3.87
CA SER A 95 9.84 -11.86 4.10
C SER A 95 10.77 -11.69 2.88
N ASN A 96 10.21 -11.62 1.67
CA ASN A 96 10.96 -11.53 0.42
C ASN A 96 11.11 -10.09 -0.09
N ASN A 97 10.11 -9.22 0.12
CA ASN A 97 10.09 -7.83 -0.38
C ASN A 97 10.20 -6.77 0.73
N GLY A 98 10.13 -7.15 2.01
CA GLY A 98 10.12 -6.22 3.13
C GLY A 98 11.37 -5.35 3.20
N GLY A 99 12.54 -5.89 2.86
CA GLY A 99 13.79 -5.14 2.80
C GLY A 99 13.75 -4.02 1.74
N ASP A 100 13.32 -4.36 0.52
CA ASP A 100 13.17 -3.40 -0.59
C ASP A 100 12.15 -2.30 -0.23
N ILE A 101 11.03 -2.68 0.37
CA ILE A 101 9.98 -1.74 0.81
C ILE A 101 10.50 -0.81 1.92
N ALA A 102 11.20 -1.35 2.91
CA ALA A 102 11.75 -0.55 4.01
C ALA A 102 12.81 0.44 3.52
N ALA A 103 13.66 0.04 2.56
CA ALA A 103 14.64 0.91 1.94
C ALA A 103 13.98 2.08 1.19
N GLU A 104 12.92 1.80 0.43
CA GLU A 104 12.16 2.83 -0.29
C GLU A 104 11.49 3.82 0.67
N LEU A 105 10.84 3.32 1.73
CA LEU A 105 10.22 4.16 2.75
C LEU A 105 11.25 5.05 3.48
N ALA A 106 12.44 4.52 3.76
CA ALA A 106 13.53 5.28 4.36
C ALA A 106 14.05 6.40 3.44
N ALA A 107 14.17 6.11 2.13
CA ALA A 107 14.56 7.11 1.14
C ALA A 107 13.53 8.25 1.06
N LEU A 108 12.24 7.93 1.04
CA LEU A 108 11.15 8.91 1.04
C LEU A 108 11.13 9.78 2.29
N ALA A 109 11.44 9.21 3.47
CA ALA A 109 11.55 9.97 4.71
C ALA A 109 12.73 10.95 4.68
N ALA A 110 13.85 10.55 4.09
CA ALA A 110 15.02 11.41 3.92
C ALA A 110 14.74 12.57 2.96
N GLU A 111 14.07 12.33 1.84
CA GLU A 111 13.56 13.37 0.93
C GLU A 111 12.56 14.30 1.63
N GLY A 112 11.74 13.73 2.51
CA GLY A 112 10.82 14.44 3.39
C GLY A 112 11.47 15.50 4.28
N ALA A 113 12.65 15.17 4.81
CA ALA A 113 13.38 16.02 5.73
C ALA A 113 14.10 17.19 5.02
N THR A 114 14.51 17.01 3.76
CA THR A 114 15.31 18.02 3.04
C THR A 114 14.47 19.23 2.62
N TYR A 115 13.20 19.07 2.27
CA TYR A 115 12.34 20.24 1.97
C TYR A 115 11.96 21.06 3.22
N SER A 116 11.99 20.46 4.41
CA SER A 116 11.70 21.17 5.66
C SER A 116 12.89 21.99 6.19
N SER A 117 14.09 21.75 5.67
CA SER A 117 15.32 22.39 6.14
C SER A 117 15.56 23.80 5.56
N SER A 118 14.79 24.20 4.54
CA SER A 118 14.86 25.55 3.95
C SER A 118 13.97 26.59 4.65
N SER A 119 13.29 26.23 5.75
CA SER A 119 12.49 27.16 6.56
C SER A 119 12.91 27.11 8.02
N SER A 120 13.99 27.86 8.26
CA SER A 120 14.32 28.62 9.47
C SER A 120 14.64 27.84 10.75
N SER A 121 15.89 27.99 11.17
CA SER A 121 16.28 28.13 12.56
C SER A 121 15.39 29.16 13.27
N SER A 122 14.37 28.71 14.00
CA SER A 122 13.82 29.35 15.20
C SER A 122 12.69 28.51 15.81
N SER A 123 12.80 28.32 17.13
CA SER A 123 11.73 28.11 18.10
C SER A 123 10.70 27.00 17.87
N SER A 124 10.79 25.98 18.73
CA SER A 124 9.69 25.26 19.39
C SER A 124 8.29 25.81 19.11
N GLY A 125 7.63 25.26 18.10
CA GLY A 125 6.29 25.65 17.68
C GLY A 125 5.68 24.53 16.83
N ARG A 126 4.50 24.09 17.23
CA ARG A 126 3.69 23.02 16.64
C ARG A 126 3.73 23.04 15.11
N ARG A 127 4.18 21.96 14.47
CA ARG A 127 3.99 21.72 13.04
C ARG A 127 2.93 20.63 12.86
N GLU A 128 1.68 21.06 12.84
CA GLU A 128 0.61 20.31 12.18
C GLU A 128 0.60 20.72 10.70
N GLY A 129 0.44 19.73 9.81
CA GLY A 129 0.19 19.98 8.39
C GLY A 129 1.10 19.20 7.44
N GLY A 130 0.86 17.89 7.30
CA GLY A 130 1.19 17.16 6.06
C GLY A 130 2.07 15.92 6.17
N CYS A 131 2.80 15.69 7.27
CA CYS A 131 3.81 14.61 7.35
C CYS A 131 3.51 13.50 8.37
N ALA A 132 2.43 13.63 9.16
CA ALA A 132 2.05 12.65 10.18
C ALA A 132 1.90 11.20 9.66
N PRO A 133 1.29 10.93 8.48
CA PRO A 133 1.16 9.56 8.01
C PRO A 133 2.49 8.96 7.50
N LEU A 134 3.40 9.78 6.97
CA LEU A 134 4.73 9.33 6.56
C LEU A 134 5.58 8.93 7.78
N LEU A 135 5.54 9.74 8.85
CA LEU A 135 6.22 9.42 10.11
C LEU A 135 5.65 8.17 10.78
N LEU A 136 4.32 7.99 10.77
CA LEU A 136 3.68 6.82 11.36
C LEU A 136 3.98 5.54 10.55
N ALA A 137 4.01 5.62 9.22
CA ALA A 137 4.42 4.52 8.35
C ALA A 137 5.90 4.16 8.52
N CYS A 138 6.79 5.15 8.67
CA CYS A 138 8.20 4.91 8.98
C CYS A 138 8.41 4.31 10.37
N LEU A 139 7.63 4.72 11.37
CA LEU A 139 7.68 4.15 12.71
C LEU A 139 7.18 2.70 12.73
N ALA A 140 6.15 2.41 11.93
CA ALA A 140 5.64 1.05 11.74
C ALA A 140 6.65 0.15 11.00
N ALA A 141 7.32 0.66 9.96
CA ALA A 141 8.36 -0.08 9.22
C ALA A 141 9.61 -0.38 10.06
N ARG A 142 9.91 0.42 11.10
CA ARG A 142 10.99 0.17 12.06
C ARG A 142 10.67 -0.95 13.08
N SER A 143 9.42 -1.39 13.15
CA SER A 143 8.94 -2.39 14.11
C SER A 143 8.71 -3.77 13.49
N LEU A 144 8.99 -3.91 12.18
CA LEU A 144 9.04 -5.17 11.42
C LEU A 144 10.49 -5.65 11.31
#